data_AF-A0A160KTG0-F1
#
_entry.id   AF-A0A160KTG0-F1
#
_cell.length_a   1.000
_cell.length_b   1.000
_cell.length_c   1.000
_cell.angle_alpha   90.00
_cell.angle_beta   90.00
_cell.angle_gamma   90.00
#
_symmetry.space_group_name_H-M   'P 1'
#
loop_
_entity.id
_entity.type
_entity.pdbx_description
1 polymer ?
#
loop_
_entity_poly.entity_id
_entity_poly.type
_entity_poly.pdbx_seq_one_letter_code
_entity_poly.pdbx_strand_id
1 'polypeptide(L)' 'MNGIDWIPDDSDAPRYRFITFGRTPATEVIIDSEAISGSSVLVDLASAVGALAPSGDVKCQGLGDIPLPTPRTQ' A
#
# COMPACT_ATOMS: atom_id res chain seq x y z
N MET A 1 5.25 -5.33 6.55
CA MET A 1 4.81 -4.10 5.87
C MET A 1 4.87 -2.97 6.88
N ASN A 2 5.53 -1.87 6.53
CA ASN A 2 6.18 -0.94 7.45
C ASN A 2 5.21 0.14 7.99
N GLY A 3 3.94 -0.20 8.20
CA GLY A 3 2.87 0.72 8.63
C GLY A 3 2.42 1.71 7.54
N ILE A 4 2.90 1.56 6.31
CA ILE A 4 2.45 2.32 5.14
C ILE A 4 1.83 1.34 4.15
N ASP A 5 0.58 1.62 3.83
CA ASP A 5 -0.17 0.89 2.82
C ASP A 5 -0.02 1.60 1.47
N TRP A 6 0.12 0.81 0.41
CA TRP A 6 0.34 1.30 -0.95
C TRP A 6 -0.73 0.73 -1.89
N ILE A 7 -1.20 1.57 -2.81
CA ILE A 7 -2.06 1.19 -3.92
C ILE A 7 -1.16 1.07 -5.16
N PRO A 8 -0.92 -0.14 -5.69
CA PRO A 8 -0.17 -0.33 -6.91
C PRO A 8 -1.02 -0.03 -8.15
N ASP A 9 -0.38 0.51 -9.19
CA ASP A 9 -0.90 0.67 -10.54
C ASP A 9 0.19 0.24 -11.54
N ASP A 10 -0.16 -0.74 -12.37
CA ASP A 10 0.70 -1.39 -13.36
C ASP A 10 0.37 -1.02 -14.81
N SER A 11 -0.52 -0.03 -15.02
CA SER A 11 -0.97 0.39 -16.36
C SER A 11 0.15 0.91 -17.27
N ASP A 12 1.30 1.30 -16.70
CA ASP A 12 2.46 1.87 -17.40
C ASP A 12 3.73 1.01 -17.21
N ALA A 13 3.57 -0.29 -16.96
CA ALA A 13 4.69 -1.22 -16.82
C ALA A 13 5.69 -1.11 -18.00
N PRO A 14 7.02 -1.13 -17.73
CA PRO A 14 7.67 -1.50 -16.47
C PRO A 14 7.76 -0.37 -15.42
N ARG A 15 7.20 0.82 -15.68
CA ARG A 15 7.13 1.91 -14.71
C ARG A 15 5.88 1.79 -13.84
N TYR A 16 6.01 1.10 -12.71
CA TYR A 16 4.93 0.92 -11.75
C TYR A 16 4.75 2.16 -10.88
N ARG A 17 3.50 2.49 -10.60
CA ARG A 17 3.12 3.62 -9.76
C ARG A 17 2.55 3.12 -8.43
N PHE A 18 2.99 3.70 -7.33
CA PHE A 18 2.54 3.35 -5.98
C PHE A 18 2.09 4.61 -5.25
N ILE A 19 0.85 4.63 -4.75
CA ILE A 19 0.31 5.74 -3.96
C ILE A 19 0.05 5.28 -2.53
N THR A 20 0.43 6.09 -1.54
CA THR A 20 0.10 5.80 -0.14
C THR A 20 -1.41 5.85 0.12
N PHE A 21 -1.95 4.83 0.76
CA PHE A 21 -3.30 4.82 1.27
C PHE A 21 -3.38 5.41 2.68
N GLY A 22 -4.50 6.07 3.00
CA GLY A 22 -4.80 6.55 4.34
C GLY A 22 -3.88 7.66 4.86
N ARG A 23 -3.26 8.47 3.99
CA ARG A 23 -2.40 9.61 4.37
C ARG A 23 -2.76 10.86 3.57
N THR A 24 -2.64 12.03 4.21
CA THR A 24 -2.86 13.34 3.59
C THR A 24 -1.70 14.29 3.92
N PRO A 25 -0.91 14.74 2.93
CA PRO A 25 -1.04 14.40 1.50
C PRO A 25 -0.69 12.93 1.21
N ALA A 26 -1.22 12.41 0.12
CA ALA A 26 -0.78 11.12 -0.42
C ALA A 26 0.57 11.29 -1.11
N THR A 27 1.47 10.31 -0.96
CA THR A 27 2.76 10.27 -1.66
C THR A 27 2.65 9.31 -2.84
N GLU A 28 3.08 9.75 -4.02
CA GLU A 28 3.21 8.92 -5.23
C GLU A 28 4.69 8.61 -5.48
N VAL A 29 4.98 7.35 -5.82
CA VAL A 29 6.30 6.85 -6.19
C VAL A 29 6.18 6.10 -7.51
N ILE A 30 7.00 6.48 -8.49
CA ILE A 30 7.09 5.79 -9.79
C ILE A 30 8.41 5.03 -9.82
N ILE A 31 8.35 3.71 -10.06
CA ILE A 31 9.50 2.80 -10.01
C ILE A 31 9.58 2.01 -11.31
N ASP A 32 10.74 2.06 -11.95
CA ASP A 32 11.08 1.17 -13.05
C ASP A 32 11.54 -0.18 -12.50
N SER A 33 10.73 -1.22 -12.72
CA SER A 33 11.01 -2.57 -12.20
C SER A 33 12.18 -3.28 -12.88
N GLU A 34 12.63 -2.80 -14.05
CA GLU A 34 13.79 -3.34 -14.74
C GLU A 34 15.11 -2.84 -14.13
N ALA A 35 15.09 -1.67 -13.48
CA ALA A 35 16.24 -1.09 -12.81
C ALA A 35 16.40 -1.59 -11.36
N ILE A 36 15.30 -1.71 -10.62
CA ILE A 36 15.31 -2.12 -9.21
C ILE A 36 13.96 -2.71 -8.79
N SER A 37 13.98 -3.61 -7.80
CA SER A 37 12.74 -4.14 -7.22
C SER A 37 11.92 -3.03 -6.55
N GLY A 38 10.62 -2.96 -6.88
CA GLY A 38 9.71 -2.03 -6.20
C GLY A 38 9.65 -2.24 -4.70
N SER A 39 9.71 -3.49 -4.22
CA SER A 39 9.60 -3.78 -2.79
C SER A 39 10.80 -3.24 -1.97
N SER A 40 12.02 -3.28 -2.51
CA SER A 40 13.19 -2.70 -1.83
C SER A 40 13.10 -1.18 -1.75
N VAL A 41 12.73 -0.53 -2.85
CA VAL A 41 12.55 0.93 -2.88
C VAL A 41 11.48 1.39 -1.87
N LEU A 42 10.34 0.69 -1.80
CA LEU A 42 9.27 1.05 -0.85
C LEU A 42 9.68 0.81 0.61
N VAL A 43 10.54 -0.18 0.88
CA VAL A 43 11.11 -0.39 2.22
C VAL A 43 12.04 0.77 2.60
N ASP A 44 12.92 1.19 1.68
CA ASP A 44 13.86 2.28 1.92
C ASP A 44 13.16 3.63 2.13
N LEU A 45 12.06 3.88 1.41
CA LEU A 45 11.27 5.11 1.54
C LEU A 45 10.36 5.13 2.78
N ALA A 46 10.16 3.99 3.46
CA ALA A 46 9.17 3.87 4.52
C ALA A 46 9.39 4.86 5.68
N SER A 47 10.65 5.11 6.08
CA SER A 47 10.93 6.06 7.17
C SER A 47 10.56 7.49 6.79
N ALA A 48 10.80 7.91 5.55
CA ALA A 48 10.51 9.25 5.09
C ALA A 48 9.00 9.46 4.91
N VAL A 49 8.33 8.51 4.27
CA VAL A 49 6.88 8.53 4.04
C VAL A 49 6.10 8.40 5.35
N GLY A 50 6.66 7.68 6.33
CA GLY A 50 6.07 7.47 7.65
C GLY A 50 5.98 8.74 8.50
N ALA A 51 6.72 9.80 8.15
CA ALA A 51 6.58 11.11 8.80
C ALA A 51 5.23 11.79 8.51
N LEU A 52 4.54 11.36 7.44
CA LEU A 52 3.17 11.79 7.15
C LEU A 52 2.20 10.96 8.00
N ALA A 53 1.48 11.66 8.89
CA ALA A 53 0.51 11.03 9.78
C ALA A 53 -0.60 10.34 8.98
N PRO A 54 -1.04 9.14 9.41
CA PRO A 54 -2.27 8.54 8.89
C PRO A 54 -3.47 9.45 9.11
N SER A 55 -4.37 9.49 8.13
CA SER A 55 -5.63 10.22 8.18
C SER A 55 -6.67 9.42 8.95
N GLY A 56 -6.53 9.32 10.28
CA GLY A 56 -7.41 8.52 11.14
C GLY A 56 -7.11 7.02 11.08
N ASP A 57 -8.10 6.19 11.42
CA ASP A 57 -7.96 4.73 11.54
C ASP A 57 -8.26 3.98 10.21
N VAL A 58 -7.71 4.47 9.09
CA VAL A 58 -7.83 3.82 7.78
C VAL A 58 -6.59 2.97 7.49
N LYS A 59 -6.82 1.71 7.12
CA LYS A 59 -5.82 0.73 6.70
C LYS A 59 -6.35 -0.13 5.56
N CYS A 60 -5.47 -0.71 4.76
CA CYS A 60 -5.88 -1.75 3.81
C CYS A 60 -6.43 -2.95 4.58
N GLN A 61 -7.61 -3.43 4.18
CA GLN A 61 -8.26 -4.61 4.77
C GLN A 61 -7.98 -5.82 3.88
N GLY A 62 -7.53 -6.93 4.48
CA GLY A 62 -7.46 -8.22 3.82
C GLY A 62 -8.80 -8.97 3.86
N LEU A 63 -8.95 -10.01 3.03
CA LEU A 63 -10.14 -10.87 3.07
C LEU A 63 -10.35 -11.53 4.45
N GLY A 64 -9.27 -11.78 5.20
CA GLY A 64 -9.33 -12.35 6.54
C GLY A 64 -9.79 -11.38 7.63
N ASP A 65 -9.76 -10.07 7.38
CA ASP A 65 -10.25 -9.05 8.32
C ASP A 65 -11.79 -8.90 8.24
N ILE A 66 -12.41 -9.54 7.25
CA ILE A 66 -13.85 -9.51 7.04
C ILE A 66 -14.52 -10.52 7.99
N PRO A 67 -15.51 -10.10 8.79
CA PRO A 67 -16.32 -11.03 9.58
C PRO A 67 -17.01 -12.03 8.64
N LEU A 68 -16.71 -13.31 8.80
CA LEU A 68 -17.36 -14.36 8.01
C LEU A 68 -18.83 -14.50 8.46
N PRO A 69 -19.78 -14.67 7.52
CA PRO A 69 -21.15 -14.98 7.88
C PRO A 69 -21.20 -16.33 8.62
N THR A 70 -22.01 -16.41 9.68
CA THR A 70 -22.24 -17.68 10.38
C THR A 70 -22.79 -18.73 9.42
N PRO A 71 -22.22 -19.95 9.37
CA PRO A 71 -22.73 -21.03 8.55
C PRO A 71 -24.20 -21.30 8.89
N ARG A 72 -25.06 -21.37 7.88
CA ARG A 72 -26.44 -21.83 8.10
C ARG A 72 -26.38 -23.34 8.34
N THR A 73 -26.74 -23.76 9.54
CA THR A 73 -27.04 -25.16 9.85
C THR A 73 -28.18 -25.59 8.92
N GLN A 74 -27.89 -26.54 8.03
CA GLN A 74 -28.91 -27.28 7.29
C GLN A 74 -29.40 -28.44 8.15
#